data_AF-A0A6M5CG19-F1
#
_entry.id   AF-A0A6M5CG19-F1
#
_cell.length_a   1.000
_cell.length_b   1.000
_cell.length_c   1.000
_cell.angle_alpha   90.00
_cell.angle_beta   90.00
_cell.angle_gamma   90.00
#
_symmetry.space_group_name_H-M   'P 1'
#
loop_
_entity.id
_entity.type
_entity.pdbx_description
1 polymer ?
#
loop_
_entity_poly.entity_id
_entity_poly.type
_entity_poly.pdbx_seq_one_letter_code
_entity_poly.pdbx_strand_id
1 'polypeptide(L)'
;GHPEVYVLILPAFGIISQVSASFAKKNVFGYLGMVYAMLSIGLLGSIVWAHHMFTVGLDVDTRAYFSAATMIIAVPTGIKIFSWLATLWGGSLKFETPLLFVLGFILLFVMGGVTGVAMSNSGLDIALHDTYYIVGHFHYVLSMGAVFGIFTGFYFWIGKISGRRYPEILGQIHFWLFFIGVNVTFFPMHFLGLAGMPRRIADFPDGMSGWNAVSSFGSYISFFSALFFFYIVYVTLVHGKKIEN
;
A
#
# COMPACT_ATOMS: atom_id res chain seq x y z
N GLY A 1 -10.68 -7.13 13.64
CA GLY A 1 -9.99 -7.22 12.35
C GLY A 1 -10.00 -5.90 11.62
N HIS A 2 -11.15 -5.46 11.09
CA HIS A 2 -11.14 -4.33 10.15
C HIS A 2 -10.61 -2.97 10.69
N PRO A 3 -10.87 -2.55 11.93
CA PRO A 3 -10.24 -1.34 12.47
C PRO A 3 -8.70 -1.40 12.51
N GLU A 4 -8.13 -2.59 12.71
CA GLU A 4 -6.68 -2.82 12.78
C GLU A 4 -6.00 -2.42 11.48
N VAL A 5 -6.60 -2.74 10.33
CA VAL A 5 -6.02 -2.43 9.03
C VAL A 5 -5.94 -0.92 8.78
N TYR A 6 -6.84 -0.14 9.38
CA TYR A 6 -6.78 1.31 9.32
C TYR A 6 -5.78 1.90 10.31
N VAL A 7 -5.64 1.32 11.50
CA VAL A 7 -4.57 1.70 12.44
C VAL A 7 -3.20 1.53 11.80
N LEU A 8 -3.01 0.48 10.98
CA LEU A 8 -1.76 0.23 10.28
C LEU A 8 -1.47 1.25 9.16
N ILE A 9 -2.50 1.73 8.44
CA ILE A 9 -2.30 2.61 7.27
C ILE A 9 -2.33 4.11 7.57
N LEU A 10 -3.06 4.55 8.61
CA LEU A 10 -3.21 5.97 8.93
C LEU A 10 -1.87 6.68 9.23
N PRO A 11 -0.88 6.07 9.93
CA PRO A 11 0.44 6.66 10.08
C PRO A 11 1.14 6.88 8.73
N ALA A 12 1.06 5.90 7.82
CA ALA A 12 1.63 6.03 6.48
C ALA A 12 1.01 7.21 5.74
N PHE A 13 -0.31 7.43 5.84
CA PHE A 13 -0.95 8.61 5.24
C PHE A 13 -0.38 9.94 5.76
N GLY A 14 -0.04 10.02 7.04
CA GLY A 14 0.64 11.19 7.61
C GLY A 14 2.02 11.41 7.00
N ILE A 15 2.82 10.35 6.90
CA ILE A 15 4.16 10.38 6.27
C ILE A 15 4.06 10.85 4.82
N ILE A 16 3.18 10.24 4.04
CA ILE A 16 2.98 10.58 2.62
C ILE A 16 2.58 12.05 2.46
N SER A 17 1.70 12.58 3.32
CA SER A 17 1.36 14.01 3.31
C SER A 17 2.57 14.92 3.54
N GLN A 18 3.37 14.62 4.56
CA GLN A 18 4.53 15.45 4.90
C GLN A 18 5.62 15.42 3.84
N VAL A 19 5.93 14.23 3.31
CA VAL A 19 6.94 14.05 2.27
C VAL A 19 6.47 14.68 0.96
N SER A 20 5.20 14.50 0.57
CA SER A 20 4.64 15.14 -0.63
C SER A 20 4.77 16.67 -0.57
N ALA A 21 4.43 17.28 0.56
CA ALA A 21 4.55 18.72 0.76
C ALA A 21 6.01 19.21 0.69
N SER A 22 6.92 18.51 1.39
CA SER A 22 8.34 18.84 1.42
C SER A 22 8.98 18.79 0.02
N PHE A 23 8.71 17.70 -0.72
CA PHE A 23 9.27 17.50 -2.05
C PHE A 23 8.59 18.32 -3.15
N ALA A 24 7.36 18.78 -2.93
CA ALA A 24 6.69 19.75 -3.81
C ALA A 24 7.06 21.20 -3.52
N LYS A 25 7.69 21.49 -2.36
CA LYS A 25 7.88 22.84 -1.81
C LYS A 25 6.57 23.62 -1.69
N LYS A 26 5.51 22.92 -1.28
CA LYS A 26 4.16 23.46 -1.15
C LYS A 26 3.52 22.97 0.15
N ASN A 27 2.55 23.72 0.65
CA ASN A 27 1.68 23.21 1.70
C ASN A 27 0.80 22.07 1.18
N VAL A 28 0.38 21.20 2.09
CA VAL A 28 -0.59 20.14 1.79
C VAL A 28 -1.89 20.77 1.27
N PHE A 29 -2.31 20.36 0.07
CA PHE A 29 -3.56 20.80 -0.52
C PHE A 29 -4.74 20.28 0.31
N GLY A 30 -5.70 21.15 0.62
CA GLY A 30 -6.93 20.75 1.31
C GLY A 30 -6.72 20.18 2.72
N TYR A 31 -5.81 20.74 3.52
CA TYR A 31 -5.44 20.24 4.85
C TYR A 31 -6.65 19.83 5.73
N LEU A 32 -7.68 20.69 5.87
CA LEU A 32 -8.88 20.34 6.64
C LEU A 32 -9.63 19.15 6.05
N GLY A 33 -9.77 19.09 4.72
CA GLY A 33 -10.35 17.94 4.02
C GLY A 33 -9.56 16.65 4.26
N MET A 34 -8.24 16.73 4.34
CA MET A 34 -7.38 15.59 4.66
C MET A 34 -7.55 15.11 6.11
N VAL A 35 -7.73 16.03 7.07
CA VAL A 35 -8.02 15.70 8.47
C VAL A 35 -9.39 15.05 8.59
N TYR A 36 -10.43 15.65 8.02
CA TYR A 36 -11.77 15.07 8.02
C TYR A 36 -11.82 13.72 7.32
N ALA A 37 -11.09 13.53 6.22
CA ALA A 37 -10.97 12.24 5.58
C ALA A 37 -10.37 11.17 6.51
N MET A 38 -9.34 11.48 7.31
CA MET A 38 -8.76 10.53 8.27
C MET A 38 -9.75 10.18 9.39
N LEU A 39 -10.46 11.17 9.93
CA LEU A 39 -11.51 10.95 10.93
C LEU A 39 -12.64 10.06 10.37
N SER A 40 -13.11 10.35 9.16
CA SER A 40 -14.12 9.55 8.48
C SER A 40 -13.67 8.13 8.22
N ILE A 41 -12.41 7.90 7.79
CA ILE A 41 -11.85 6.56 7.60
C ILE A 41 -11.82 5.79 8.92
N GLY A 42 -11.38 6.43 10.02
CA GLY A 42 -11.34 5.81 11.34
C GLY A 42 -12.74 5.43 11.86
N LEU A 43 -13.72 6.32 11.70
CA LEU A 43 -15.10 6.06 12.10
C LEU A 43 -15.75 4.96 11.25
N LEU A 44 -15.72 5.12 9.91
CA LEU A 44 -16.32 4.16 8.99
C LEU A 44 -15.66 2.79 9.12
N GLY A 45 -14.34 2.74 9.34
CA GLY A 45 -13.61 1.49 9.53
C GLY A 45 -14.06 0.66 10.74
N SER A 46 -14.77 1.28 11.69
CA SER A 46 -15.34 0.60 12.85
C SER A 46 -16.72 -0.02 12.59
N ILE A 47 -17.37 0.29 11.46
CA ILE A 47 -18.74 -0.14 11.15
C ILE A 47 -18.86 -1.03 9.89
N VAL A 48 -17.74 -1.52 9.35
CA VAL A 48 -17.72 -2.29 8.09
C VAL A 48 -17.18 -3.72 8.24
N TRP A 49 -17.00 -4.22 9.46
CA TRP A 49 -16.28 -5.47 9.71
C TRP A 49 -16.89 -6.70 9.01
N ALA A 50 -18.21 -6.74 8.81
CA ALA A 50 -18.89 -7.93 8.31
C ALA A 50 -18.72 -8.16 6.80
N HIS A 51 -18.05 -7.28 6.06
CA HIS A 51 -17.63 -7.65 4.69
C HIS A 51 -16.63 -8.81 4.66
N HIS A 52 -16.02 -9.15 5.80
CA HIS A 52 -15.20 -10.38 5.94
C HIS A 52 -16.04 -11.64 6.14
N MET A 53 -17.37 -11.52 6.14
CA MET A 53 -18.32 -12.57 6.51
C MET A 53 -19.43 -12.75 5.46
N PHE A 54 -19.28 -12.24 4.24
CA PHE A 54 -20.37 -12.30 3.25
C PHE A 54 -20.80 -13.72 2.86
N THR A 55 -19.96 -14.73 3.09
CA THR A 55 -20.20 -16.14 2.78
C THR A 55 -20.69 -16.97 3.97
N VAL A 56 -20.88 -16.39 5.17
CA VAL A 56 -21.29 -17.14 6.37
C VAL A 56 -22.81 -17.32 6.50
N GLY A 57 -23.59 -16.87 5.51
CA GLY A 57 -25.05 -16.98 5.52
C GLY A 57 -25.79 -15.77 6.11
N LEU A 58 -25.21 -14.57 6.02
CA LEU A 58 -25.90 -13.31 6.36
C LEU A 58 -27.12 -13.08 5.46
N ASP A 59 -28.17 -12.46 5.99
CA ASP A 59 -29.34 -12.06 5.21
C ASP A 59 -28.98 -11.01 4.14
N VAL A 60 -29.87 -10.84 3.16
CA VAL A 60 -29.63 -9.96 2.01
C VAL A 60 -29.48 -8.50 2.44
N ASP A 61 -30.27 -8.03 3.42
CA ASP A 61 -30.28 -6.64 3.86
C ASP A 61 -28.98 -6.30 4.61
N THR A 62 -28.52 -7.20 5.48
CA THR A 62 -27.23 -7.08 6.15
C THR A 62 -26.08 -7.01 5.12
N ARG A 63 -26.07 -7.89 4.11
CA ARG A 63 -25.05 -7.85 3.06
C ARG A 63 -25.11 -6.56 2.25
N ALA A 64 -26.31 -6.07 1.91
CA ALA A 64 -26.50 -4.81 1.20
C ALA A 64 -25.97 -3.62 2.01
N TYR A 65 -26.29 -3.55 3.31
CA TYR A 65 -25.77 -2.53 4.21
C TYR A 65 -24.24 -2.53 4.25
N PHE A 66 -23.62 -3.69 4.55
CA PHE A 66 -22.16 -3.76 4.68
C PHE A 66 -21.44 -3.55 3.35
N SER A 67 -22.07 -3.89 2.21
CA SER A 67 -21.53 -3.56 0.89
C SER A 67 -21.49 -2.04 0.69
N ALA A 68 -22.62 -1.36 0.88
CA ALA A 68 -22.71 0.09 0.72
C ALA A 68 -21.80 0.85 1.69
N ALA A 69 -21.83 0.49 2.98
CA ALA A 69 -21.00 1.11 4.01
C ALA A 69 -19.50 0.96 3.72
N THR A 70 -19.07 -0.20 3.23
CA THR A 70 -17.67 -0.43 2.85
C THR A 70 -17.28 0.40 1.61
N MET A 71 -18.14 0.46 0.59
CA MET A 71 -17.89 1.28 -0.61
C MET A 71 -17.73 2.77 -0.28
N ILE A 72 -18.48 3.29 0.70
CA ILE A 72 -18.39 4.70 1.12
C ILE A 72 -16.98 5.07 1.59
N ILE A 73 -16.20 4.13 2.14
CA ILE A 73 -14.81 4.40 2.56
C ILE A 73 -13.90 4.83 1.38
N ALA A 74 -14.25 4.46 0.15
CA ALA A 74 -13.54 4.92 -1.03
C ALA A 74 -13.58 6.44 -1.20
N VAL A 75 -14.61 7.12 -0.70
CA VAL A 75 -14.76 8.58 -0.82
C VAL A 75 -13.70 9.35 -0.01
N PRO A 76 -13.61 9.22 1.33
CA PRO A 76 -12.57 9.92 2.10
C PRO A 76 -11.16 9.45 1.69
N THR A 77 -10.99 8.18 1.32
CA THR A 77 -9.72 7.68 0.80
C THR A 77 -9.32 8.38 -0.51
N GLY A 78 -10.28 8.52 -1.45
CA GLY A 78 -10.11 9.24 -2.69
C GLY A 78 -9.76 10.72 -2.48
N ILE A 79 -10.42 11.39 -1.52
CA ILE A 79 -10.09 12.78 -1.14
C ILE A 79 -8.60 12.90 -0.78
N LYS A 80 -8.05 11.95 0.00
CA LYS A 80 -6.62 11.97 0.35
C LYS A 80 -5.72 11.75 -0.86
N ILE A 81 -6.04 10.77 -1.71
CA ILE A 81 -5.29 10.49 -2.95
C ILE A 81 -5.23 11.72 -3.85
N PHE A 82 -6.39 12.33 -4.13
CA PHE A 82 -6.45 13.53 -4.97
C PHE A 82 -5.78 14.73 -4.30
N SER A 83 -5.84 14.85 -2.97
CA SER A 83 -5.14 15.91 -2.25
C SER A 83 -3.61 15.76 -2.32
N TRP A 84 -3.07 14.54 -2.27
CA TRP A 84 -1.64 14.32 -2.50
C TRP A 84 -1.23 14.67 -3.92
N LEU A 85 -2.00 14.24 -4.92
CA LEU A 85 -1.75 14.60 -6.33
C LEU A 85 -1.80 16.12 -6.53
N ALA A 86 -2.79 16.81 -5.95
CA ALA A 86 -2.90 18.27 -6.00
C ALA A 86 -1.77 18.99 -5.23
N THR A 87 -1.26 18.38 -4.16
CA THR A 87 -0.07 18.89 -3.43
C THR A 87 1.14 18.88 -4.36
N LEU A 88 1.38 17.75 -5.05
CA LEU A 88 2.49 17.57 -5.99
C LEU A 88 2.34 18.43 -7.26
N TRP A 89 1.10 18.63 -7.74
CA TRP A 89 0.80 19.36 -8.97
C TRP A 89 1.32 20.81 -8.94
N GLY A 90 2.08 21.21 -9.96
CA GLY A 90 2.67 22.56 -10.04
C GLY A 90 3.73 22.83 -8.95
N GLY A 91 4.21 21.79 -8.25
CA GLY A 91 5.36 21.89 -7.35
C GLY A 91 6.69 21.78 -8.08
N SER A 92 7.77 22.17 -7.39
CA SER A 92 9.16 21.98 -7.88
C SER A 92 9.68 20.64 -7.38
N LEU A 93 9.25 19.56 -8.06
CA LEU A 93 9.52 18.19 -7.63
C LEU A 93 11.00 17.83 -7.72
N LYS A 94 11.53 17.26 -6.64
CA LYS A 94 12.83 16.56 -6.63
C LYS A 94 12.60 15.06 -6.59
N PHE A 95 12.97 14.35 -7.63
CA PHE A 95 12.83 12.89 -7.72
C PHE A 95 13.94 12.16 -6.96
N GLU A 96 14.03 12.44 -5.66
CA GLU A 96 14.87 11.67 -4.73
C GLU A 96 14.05 10.50 -4.17
N THR A 97 14.74 9.58 -3.52
CA THR A 97 14.21 8.30 -3.04
C THR A 97 12.88 8.42 -2.28
N PRO A 98 12.68 9.36 -1.33
CA PRO A 98 11.41 9.47 -0.60
C PRO A 98 10.24 9.80 -1.53
N LEU A 99 10.44 10.67 -2.54
CA LEU A 99 9.39 11.00 -3.49
C LEU A 99 9.06 9.80 -4.40
N LEU A 100 10.06 9.00 -4.78
CA LEU A 100 9.80 7.77 -5.53
C LEU A 100 8.90 6.81 -4.74
N PHE A 101 9.20 6.59 -3.45
CA PHE A 101 8.34 5.78 -2.58
C PHE A 101 6.95 6.40 -2.36
N VAL A 102 6.82 7.73 -2.31
CA VAL A 102 5.50 8.40 -2.29
C VAL A 102 4.69 8.10 -3.55
N LEU A 103 5.30 8.22 -4.73
CA LEU A 103 4.63 7.96 -6.00
C LEU A 103 4.27 6.48 -6.15
N GLY A 104 5.18 5.59 -5.76
CA GLY A 104 4.94 4.15 -5.70
C GLY A 104 3.79 3.81 -4.74
N PHE A 105 3.77 4.42 -3.55
CA PHE A 105 2.68 4.28 -2.59
C PHE A 105 1.34 4.67 -3.21
N ILE A 106 1.23 5.86 -3.82
CA ILE A 106 -0.04 6.34 -4.41
C ILE A 106 -0.53 5.36 -5.48
N LEU A 107 0.36 4.92 -6.38
CA LEU A 107 0.00 4.01 -7.46
C LEU A 107 -0.46 2.63 -6.95
N LEU A 108 0.33 1.99 -6.09
CA LEU A 108 0.02 0.67 -5.55
C LEU A 108 -1.23 0.68 -4.67
N PHE A 109 -1.38 1.73 -3.86
CA PHE A 109 -2.52 1.90 -2.97
C PHE A 109 -3.83 2.14 -3.74
N VAL A 110 -3.79 2.86 -4.86
CA VAL A 110 -4.96 3.01 -5.75
C VAL A 110 -5.34 1.67 -6.37
N MET A 111 -4.38 0.91 -6.90
CA MET A 111 -4.67 -0.42 -7.47
C MET A 111 -5.30 -1.35 -6.44
N GLY A 112 -4.71 -1.45 -5.25
CA GLY A 112 -5.28 -2.23 -4.16
C GLY A 112 -6.64 -1.69 -3.69
N GLY A 113 -6.80 -0.37 -3.63
CA GLY A 113 -8.06 0.26 -3.22
C GLY A 113 -9.21 -0.08 -4.17
N VAL A 114 -8.96 -0.06 -5.48
CA VAL A 114 -9.95 -0.44 -6.51
C VAL A 114 -10.35 -1.91 -6.39
N THR A 115 -9.40 -2.82 -6.17
CA THR A 115 -9.74 -4.24 -5.94
C THR A 115 -10.48 -4.44 -4.63
N GLY A 116 -10.23 -3.62 -3.60
CA GLY A 116 -10.99 -3.61 -2.35
C GLY A 116 -12.43 -3.15 -2.54
N VAL A 117 -12.66 -2.11 -3.35
CA VAL A 117 -14.02 -1.68 -3.72
C VAL A 117 -14.73 -2.78 -4.50
N ALA A 118 -14.04 -3.51 -5.38
CA ALA A 118 -14.63 -4.67 -6.03
C ALA A 118 -15.06 -5.75 -5.00
N MET A 119 -14.24 -6.02 -3.98
CA MET A 119 -14.53 -7.03 -2.95
C MET A 119 -15.58 -6.57 -1.93
N SER A 120 -15.81 -5.26 -1.83
CA SER A 120 -16.90 -4.74 -1.02
C SER A 120 -18.29 -5.07 -1.58
N ASN A 121 -18.38 -5.50 -2.85
CA ASN A 121 -19.63 -5.98 -3.42
C ASN A 121 -19.88 -7.44 -3.00
N SER A 122 -20.85 -7.66 -2.12
CA SER A 122 -21.20 -9.00 -1.64
C SER A 122 -21.59 -10.01 -2.73
N GLY A 123 -22.07 -9.56 -3.90
CA GLY A 123 -22.35 -10.44 -5.04
C GLY A 123 -21.07 -10.93 -5.72
N LEU A 124 -20.07 -10.07 -5.89
CA LEU A 124 -18.75 -10.44 -6.41
C LEU A 124 -17.95 -11.27 -5.39
N ASP A 125 -18.04 -10.90 -4.11
CA ASP A 125 -17.29 -11.58 -3.05
C ASP A 125 -17.68 -13.06 -2.95
N ILE A 126 -18.92 -13.47 -3.27
CA ILE A 126 -19.28 -14.90 -3.33
C ILE A 126 -18.31 -15.71 -4.20
N ALA A 127 -17.84 -15.15 -5.32
CA ALA A 127 -16.92 -15.83 -6.24
C ALA A 127 -15.45 -15.68 -5.84
N LEU A 128 -15.11 -14.65 -5.06
CA LEU A 128 -13.72 -14.23 -4.81
C LEU A 128 -13.30 -14.38 -3.34
N HIS A 129 -14.25 -14.67 -2.45
CA HIS A 129 -14.02 -14.96 -1.05
C HIS A 129 -13.07 -16.14 -0.90
N ASP A 130 -12.14 -16.04 0.06
CA ASP A 130 -11.11 -17.05 0.29
C ASP A 130 -10.23 -17.39 -0.93
N THR A 131 -10.21 -16.57 -1.98
CA THR A 131 -9.31 -16.78 -3.13
C THR A 131 -8.04 -15.92 -3.04
N TYR A 132 -7.10 -16.18 -3.94
CA TYR A 132 -5.92 -15.34 -4.13
C TYR A 132 -6.24 -13.89 -4.57
N TYR A 133 -7.47 -13.59 -4.99
CA TYR A 133 -7.87 -12.21 -5.33
C TYR A 133 -7.83 -11.31 -4.09
N ILE A 134 -8.38 -11.80 -2.97
CA ILE A 134 -8.33 -11.10 -1.67
C ILE A 134 -6.90 -11.01 -1.15
N VAL A 135 -6.08 -12.04 -1.38
CA VAL A 135 -4.65 -12.02 -1.03
C VAL A 135 -3.94 -10.91 -1.80
N GLY A 136 -4.15 -10.80 -3.11
CA GLY A 136 -3.61 -9.72 -3.94
C GLY A 136 -4.05 -8.34 -3.45
N HIS A 137 -5.36 -8.14 -3.26
CA HIS A 137 -5.94 -6.90 -2.73
C HIS A 137 -5.23 -6.46 -1.44
N PHE A 138 -5.16 -7.34 -0.45
CA PHE A 138 -4.63 -7.01 0.87
C PHE A 138 -3.13 -6.73 0.85
N HIS A 139 -2.36 -7.45 0.02
CA HIS A 139 -0.93 -7.16 -0.15
C HIS A 139 -0.70 -5.80 -0.81
N TYR A 140 -1.52 -5.37 -1.78
CA TYR A 140 -1.41 -4.03 -2.35
C TYR A 140 -1.78 -2.92 -1.37
N VAL A 141 -2.88 -3.02 -0.62
CA VAL A 141 -3.30 -1.92 0.28
C VAL A 141 -2.58 -1.92 1.62
N LEU A 142 -2.44 -3.08 2.27
CA LEU A 142 -1.91 -3.14 3.62
C LEU A 142 -0.41 -3.37 3.62
N SER A 143 0.06 -4.44 2.98
CA SER A 143 1.49 -4.75 2.97
C SER A 143 2.26 -3.65 2.25
N MET A 144 1.91 -3.32 0.99
CA MET A 144 2.64 -2.32 0.23
C MET A 144 2.32 -0.90 0.66
N GLY A 145 1.09 -0.59 1.08
CA GLY A 145 0.78 0.72 1.67
C GLY A 145 1.62 1.00 2.92
N ALA A 146 1.59 0.11 3.92
CA ALA A 146 2.34 0.31 5.16
C ALA A 146 3.86 0.26 4.92
N VAL A 147 4.37 -0.72 4.15
CA VAL A 147 5.81 -0.87 3.91
C VAL A 147 6.38 0.27 3.07
N PHE A 148 5.70 0.74 2.02
CA PHE A 148 6.15 1.94 1.30
C PHE A 148 6.09 3.18 2.17
N GLY A 149 5.10 3.30 3.07
CA GLY A 149 5.06 4.35 4.09
C GLY A 149 6.26 4.32 5.03
N ILE A 150 6.66 3.13 5.49
CA ILE A 150 7.85 2.92 6.33
C ILE A 150 9.12 3.32 5.58
N PHE A 151 9.30 2.85 4.34
CA PHE A 151 10.48 3.23 3.54
C PHE A 151 10.50 4.72 3.20
N THR A 152 9.36 5.32 2.88
CA THR A 152 9.24 6.77 2.70
C THR A 152 9.73 7.50 3.96
N GLY A 153 9.23 7.10 5.13
CA GLY A 153 9.63 7.69 6.41
C GLY A 153 11.11 7.48 6.71
N PHE A 154 11.64 6.27 6.47
CA PHE A 154 13.05 5.97 6.66
C PHE A 154 13.93 6.89 5.79
N TYR A 155 13.74 6.89 4.47
CA TYR A 155 14.57 7.69 3.57
C TYR A 155 14.39 9.20 3.80
N PHE A 156 13.23 9.63 4.29
CA PHE A 156 13.01 11.02 4.62
C PHE A 156 13.71 11.46 5.92
N TRP A 157 13.68 10.62 6.96
CA TRP A 157 14.15 11.01 8.30
C TRP A 157 15.47 10.41 8.74
N ILE A 158 16.02 9.39 8.07
CA ILE A 158 17.24 8.72 8.54
C ILE A 158 18.40 9.69 8.71
N GLY A 159 18.51 10.70 7.83
CA GLY A 159 19.48 11.78 7.96
C GLY A 159 19.29 12.59 9.24
N LYS A 160 18.06 12.98 9.53
CA LYS A 160 17.72 13.77 10.73
C LYS A 160 17.93 12.98 12.03
N ILE A 161 17.63 11.68 12.00
CA ILE A 161 17.71 10.80 13.18
C ILE A 161 19.16 10.38 13.46
N SER A 162 19.90 9.96 12.44
CA SER A 162 21.27 9.42 12.60
C SER A 162 22.39 10.45 12.44
N GLY A 163 22.08 11.62 11.89
CA GLY A 163 23.08 12.62 11.50
C GLY A 163 23.89 12.25 10.25
N ARG A 164 23.50 11.19 9.51
CA ARG A 164 24.21 10.69 8.32
C ARG A 164 23.32 10.54 7.11
N ARG A 165 23.83 10.93 5.92
CA ARG A 165 23.11 10.77 4.65
C ARG A 165 23.29 9.35 4.10
N TYR A 166 22.19 8.78 3.61
CA TYR A 166 22.23 7.55 2.80
C TYR A 166 22.72 7.87 1.38
N PRO A 167 23.31 6.90 0.66
CA PRO A 167 23.66 7.08 -0.75
C PRO A 167 22.39 7.06 -1.63
N GLU A 168 22.07 8.19 -2.25
CA GLU A 168 20.84 8.38 -3.04
C GLU A 168 20.67 7.32 -4.15
N ILE A 169 21.74 7.02 -4.90
CA ILE A 169 21.70 6.01 -5.97
C ILE A 169 21.28 4.64 -5.43
N LEU A 170 21.77 4.25 -4.25
CA LEU A 170 21.37 2.97 -3.65
C LEU A 170 19.91 3.01 -3.19
N GLY A 171 19.45 4.15 -2.67
CA GLY A 171 18.03 4.36 -2.34
C GLY A 171 17.10 4.16 -3.54
N GLN A 172 17.47 4.71 -4.70
CA GLN A 172 16.70 4.55 -5.94
C GLN A 172 16.75 3.10 -6.48
N ILE A 173 17.90 2.43 -6.40
CA ILE A 173 18.00 1.01 -6.75
C ILE A 173 17.09 0.17 -5.85
N HIS A 174 17.09 0.41 -4.54
CA HIS A 174 16.19 -0.27 -3.61
C HIS A 174 14.72 -0.02 -3.99
N PHE A 175 14.34 1.23 -4.26
CA PHE A 175 12.99 1.55 -4.74
C PHE A 175 12.60 0.70 -5.96
N TRP A 176 13.41 0.71 -7.02
CA TRP A 176 13.06 0.02 -8.28
C TRP A 176 13.03 -1.50 -8.13
N LEU A 177 14.01 -2.09 -7.43
CA LEU A 177 14.00 -3.52 -7.14
C LEU A 177 12.77 -3.92 -6.33
N PHE A 178 12.44 -3.16 -5.29
CA PHE A 178 11.28 -3.45 -4.45
C PHE A 178 9.99 -3.28 -5.24
N PHE A 179 9.81 -2.15 -5.93
CA PHE A 179 8.62 -1.84 -6.72
C PHE A 179 8.35 -2.86 -7.81
N ILE A 180 9.37 -3.29 -8.55
CA ILE A 180 9.22 -4.33 -9.57
C ILE A 180 8.90 -5.67 -8.91
N GLY A 181 9.67 -6.08 -7.90
CA GLY A 181 9.49 -7.36 -7.22
C GLY A 181 8.07 -7.52 -6.66
N VAL A 182 7.53 -6.50 -5.98
CA VAL A 182 6.21 -6.59 -5.35
C VAL A 182 5.08 -6.64 -6.38
N ASN A 183 5.21 -5.94 -7.50
CA ASN A 183 4.21 -6.05 -8.57
C ASN A 183 4.27 -7.42 -9.25
N VAL A 184 5.47 -7.94 -9.56
CA VAL A 184 5.63 -9.28 -10.13
C VAL A 184 5.12 -10.35 -9.15
N THR A 185 5.24 -10.12 -7.84
CA THR A 185 4.71 -11.02 -6.80
C THR A 185 3.19 -10.98 -6.72
N PHE A 186 2.61 -9.80 -6.49
CA PHE A 186 1.22 -9.68 -6.05
C PHE A 186 0.23 -9.47 -7.20
N PHE A 187 0.67 -8.93 -8.34
CA PHE A 187 -0.24 -8.72 -9.48
C PHE A 187 -0.81 -10.05 -10.01
N PRO A 188 0.00 -11.12 -10.21
CA PRO A 188 -0.51 -12.42 -10.66
C PRO A 188 -1.54 -13.07 -9.73
N MET A 189 -1.55 -12.71 -8.44
CA MET A 189 -2.51 -13.26 -7.48
C MET A 189 -3.96 -12.91 -7.86
N HIS A 190 -4.19 -11.78 -8.54
CA HIS A 190 -5.52 -11.45 -9.05
C HIS A 190 -5.97 -12.43 -10.15
N PHE A 191 -5.06 -12.82 -11.05
CA PHE A 191 -5.38 -13.82 -12.08
C PHE A 191 -5.63 -15.20 -11.46
N LEU A 192 -4.83 -15.59 -10.48
CA LEU A 192 -5.04 -16.82 -9.72
C LEU A 192 -6.39 -16.81 -8.98
N GLY A 193 -6.75 -15.69 -8.35
CA GLY A 193 -8.02 -15.53 -7.67
C GLY A 193 -9.23 -15.58 -8.61
N LEU A 194 -9.14 -14.90 -9.75
CA LEU A 194 -10.16 -14.97 -10.81
C LEU A 194 -10.30 -16.37 -11.41
N ALA A 195 -9.23 -17.17 -11.41
CA ALA A 195 -9.24 -18.57 -11.78
C ALA A 195 -9.71 -19.51 -10.64
N GLY A 196 -10.11 -18.96 -9.49
CA GLY A 196 -10.65 -19.72 -8.37
C GLY A 196 -9.61 -20.38 -7.46
N MET A 197 -8.34 -19.96 -7.49
CA MET A 197 -7.31 -20.49 -6.60
C MET A 197 -7.63 -20.16 -5.13
N PRO A 198 -7.89 -21.16 -4.27
CA PRO A 198 -8.14 -20.94 -2.85
C PRO A 198 -6.87 -20.49 -2.13
N ARG A 199 -7.02 -19.67 -1.08
CA ARG A 199 -5.92 -19.31 -0.18
C ARG A 199 -5.61 -20.44 0.80
N ARG A 200 -4.41 -20.40 1.40
CA ARG A 200 -3.99 -21.28 2.52
C ARG A 200 -3.94 -22.77 2.17
N ILE A 201 -3.61 -23.09 0.92
CA ILE A 201 -3.32 -24.45 0.46
C ILE A 201 -1.81 -24.60 0.25
N ALA A 202 -1.26 -25.76 0.57
CA ALA A 202 0.16 -26.04 0.40
C ALA A 202 0.52 -26.45 -1.04
N ASP A 203 -0.48 -26.94 -1.79
CA ASP A 203 -0.35 -27.41 -3.16
C ASP A 203 -1.58 -27.01 -3.98
N PHE A 204 -1.46 -26.96 -5.30
CA PHE A 204 -2.48 -26.43 -6.21
C PHE A 204 -2.54 -27.19 -7.54
N PRO A 205 -3.68 -27.16 -8.27
CA PRO A 205 -3.77 -27.79 -9.58
C PRO A 205 -2.73 -27.25 -10.58
N ASP A 206 -2.17 -28.13 -11.40
CA ASP A 206 -1.09 -27.81 -12.36
C ASP A 206 -1.39 -26.60 -13.28
N GLY A 207 -2.66 -26.38 -13.61
CA GLY A 207 -3.10 -25.23 -14.42
C GLY A 207 -2.82 -23.86 -13.79
N MET A 208 -2.55 -23.81 -12.48
CA MET A 208 -2.22 -22.58 -11.73
C MET A 208 -0.71 -22.38 -11.57
N SER A 209 0.12 -23.32 -12.03
CA SER A 209 1.57 -23.29 -11.86
C SER A 209 2.24 -22.07 -12.49
N GLY A 210 1.79 -21.62 -13.67
CA GLY A 210 2.40 -20.50 -14.39
C GLY A 210 2.41 -19.21 -13.57
N TRP A 211 1.25 -18.76 -13.07
CA TRP A 211 1.17 -17.54 -12.27
C TRP A 211 1.80 -17.68 -10.88
N ASN A 212 1.78 -18.88 -10.29
CA ASN A 212 2.51 -19.15 -9.06
C ASN A 212 4.03 -19.06 -9.26
N ALA A 213 4.56 -19.53 -10.38
CA ALA A 213 5.99 -19.43 -10.72
C ALA A 213 6.41 -17.96 -10.91
N VAL A 214 5.60 -17.16 -11.62
CA VAL A 214 5.86 -15.71 -11.78
C VAL A 214 5.81 -15.00 -10.42
N SER A 215 4.79 -15.28 -9.60
CA SER A 215 4.66 -14.70 -8.25
C SER A 215 5.86 -15.06 -7.38
N SER A 216 6.31 -16.32 -7.42
CA SER A 216 7.49 -16.80 -6.69
C SER A 216 8.76 -16.09 -7.14
N PHE A 217 8.95 -15.91 -8.45
CA PHE A 217 10.09 -15.17 -8.99
C PHE A 217 10.10 -13.71 -8.51
N GLY A 218 8.94 -13.04 -8.54
CA GLY A 218 8.79 -11.70 -7.97
C GLY A 218 9.18 -11.64 -6.50
N SER A 219 8.81 -12.67 -5.72
CA SER A 219 9.07 -12.71 -4.28
C SER A 219 10.56 -12.77 -3.98
N TYR A 220 11.35 -13.47 -4.80
CA TYR A 220 12.80 -13.48 -4.68
C TYR A 220 13.38 -12.09 -4.95
N ILE A 221 12.89 -11.36 -5.95
CA ILE A 221 13.32 -9.98 -6.22
C ILE A 221 13.02 -9.09 -5.00
N SER A 222 11.80 -9.17 -4.45
CA SER A 222 11.42 -8.42 -3.24
C SER A 222 12.28 -8.77 -2.03
N PHE A 223 12.61 -10.06 -1.84
CA PHE A 223 13.47 -10.52 -0.77
C PHE A 223 14.89 -9.96 -0.90
N PHE A 224 15.50 -10.06 -2.08
CA PHE A 224 16.82 -9.46 -2.34
C PHE A 224 16.81 -7.95 -2.17
N SER A 225 15.72 -7.29 -2.57
CA SER A 225 15.55 -5.85 -2.35
C SER A 225 15.51 -5.49 -0.85
N ALA A 226 14.84 -6.30 -0.02
CA ALA A 226 14.83 -6.12 1.42
C ALA A 226 16.21 -6.36 2.06
N LEU A 227 16.98 -7.36 1.61
CA LEU A 227 18.37 -7.53 2.05
C LEU A 227 19.25 -6.35 1.63
N PHE A 228 19.05 -5.85 0.41
CA PHE A 228 19.74 -4.67 -0.09
C PHE A 228 19.40 -3.41 0.72
N PHE A 229 18.17 -3.27 1.20
CA PHE A 229 17.81 -2.21 2.15
C PHE A 229 18.65 -2.28 3.44
N PHE A 230 18.81 -3.46 4.05
CA PHE A 230 19.65 -3.59 5.25
C PHE A 230 21.12 -3.26 4.98
N TYR A 231 21.62 -3.58 3.78
CA TYR A 231 22.93 -3.11 3.34
C TYR A 231 22.99 -1.57 3.26
N ILE A 232 21.96 -0.90 2.75
CA ILE A 232 21.89 0.57 2.74
C ILE A 232 21.88 1.14 4.16
N VAL A 233 21.14 0.53 5.09
CA VAL A 233 21.15 0.92 6.51
C VAL A 233 22.58 0.85 7.05
N TYR A 234 23.27 -0.28 6.84
CA TYR A 234 24.65 -0.46 7.27
C TYR A 234 25.60 0.60 6.68
N VAL A 235 25.55 0.81 5.36
CA VAL A 235 26.38 1.82 4.67
C VAL A 235 26.08 3.23 5.21
N THR A 236 24.81 3.55 5.45
CA THR A 236 24.41 4.87 5.97
C THR A 236 24.96 5.11 7.36
N LEU A 237 24.87 4.14 8.28
CA LEU A 237 25.28 4.31 9.66
C LEU A 237 26.81 4.29 9.85
N VAL A 238 27.52 3.49 9.05
CA VAL A 238 28.98 3.34 9.17
C VAL A 238 29.73 4.34 8.29
N HIS A 239 29.32 4.46 7.03
CA HIS A 239 30.06 5.20 5.98
C HIS A 239 29.35 6.47 5.50
N GLY A 240 28.09 6.70 5.90
CA GLY A 240 27.31 7.85 5.45
C GLY A 240 27.94 9.18 5.83
N LYS A 241 28.01 10.13 4.90
CA LYS A 241 28.55 11.47 5.17
C LYS A 241 27.74 12.14 6.27
N LYS A 242 28.43 12.77 7.24
CA LYS A 242 27.77 13.55 8.29
C LYS A 242 26.98 14.70 7.67
N ILE A 243 25.81 14.96 8.20
CA ILE A 243 25.03 16.14 7.84
C ILE A 243 25.59 17.32 8.63
N GLU A 244 26.15 18.29 7.92
CA GLU A 244 26.48 19.59 8.49
C GLU A 244 25.17 20.35 8.72
N ASN A 245 25.04 20.92 9.93
CA ASN A 245 23.87 21.71 10.35
C ASN A 245 23.82 23.05 9.61
#